data_AF-A0A7C3JWT4-F1
#
_entry.id   AF-A0A7C3JWT4-F1
#
_cell.length_a   1.000
_cell.length_b   1.000
_cell.length_c   1.000
_cell.angle_alpha   90.00
_cell.angle_beta   90.00
_cell.angle_gamma   90.00
#
_symmetry.space_group_name_H-M   'P 1'
#
loop_
_entity.id
_entity.type
_entity.pdbx_description
1 polymer ?
#
loop_
_entity_poly.entity_id
_entity_poly.type
_entity_poly.pdbx_seq_one_letter_code
_entity_poly.pdbx_strand_id
1 'polypeptide(L)'
;SGGNVVALLTLTALVCILLGMSLPTAVVYITLAVLVGPALAQLGIDPLAAHLFLFYFGMLSLITPPDCLATYTAAAIAHSDFWKTGWTGMRLGVAAYVVPFVFALHPALILKGQLAEILFALGASSIGTFLLAVGCAGHLFRALDWFKRGLFCLAGLLLMLPTWQGPWLIADAAGLLLGVALFAFERWKSSPILAGGGEPSRTAR
;
A
#
# COMPACT_ATOMS: atom_id res chain seq x y z
N SER A 1 3.99 28.79 -7.25
CA SER A 1 5.24 28.03 -7.03
C SER A 1 4.96 26.57 -7.33
N GLY A 2 5.74 25.92 -8.20
CA GLY A 2 5.52 24.60 -8.80
C GLY A 2 4.91 23.53 -7.88
N GLY A 3 3.57 23.45 -7.87
CA GLY A 3 2.78 22.68 -6.92
C GLY A 3 2.91 21.19 -7.17
N ASN A 4 3.93 20.58 -6.57
CA ASN A 4 4.08 19.13 -6.57
C ASN A 4 2.90 18.52 -5.81
N VAL A 5 1.89 18.08 -6.54
CA VAL A 5 0.66 17.46 -6.03
C VAL A 5 0.99 16.35 -5.02
N VAL A 6 2.06 15.59 -5.27
CA VAL A 6 2.53 14.53 -4.37
C VAL A 6 3.03 15.11 -3.04
N ALA A 7 3.79 16.21 -3.05
CA ALA A 7 4.29 16.84 -1.83
C ALA A 7 3.14 17.36 -0.95
N LEU A 8 2.11 17.94 -1.57
CA LEU A 8 0.96 18.46 -0.84
C LEU A 8 0.06 17.34 -0.32
N LEU A 9 -0.21 16.30 -1.12
CA LEU A 9 -0.89 15.08 -0.65
C LEU A 9 -0.14 14.45 0.53
N THR A 10 1.20 14.47 0.49
CA THR A 10 2.03 13.95 1.59
C THR A 10 1.86 14.81 2.85
N LEU A 11 1.87 16.14 2.70
CA LEU A 11 1.64 17.05 3.83
C LEU A 11 0.21 16.89 4.39
N THR A 12 -0.79 16.76 3.52
CA THR A 12 -2.17 16.46 3.91
C THR A 12 -2.26 15.14 4.65
N ALA A 13 -1.63 14.07 4.18
CA ALA A 13 -1.58 12.78 4.86
C ALA A 13 -0.99 12.89 6.27
N LEU A 14 0.12 13.63 6.44
CA LEU A 14 0.71 13.88 7.75
C LEU A 14 -0.24 14.66 8.68
N VAL A 15 -0.89 15.71 8.16
CA VAL A 15 -1.89 16.48 8.92
C VAL A 15 -3.08 15.59 9.31
N CYS A 16 -3.54 14.70 8.43
CA CYS A 16 -4.62 13.75 8.73
C CYS A 16 -4.24 12.79 9.85
N ILE A 17 -3.02 12.24 9.82
CA ILE A 17 -2.51 11.34 10.86
C ILE A 17 -2.41 12.09 12.21
N LEU A 18 -1.91 13.33 12.21
CA LEU A 18 -1.75 14.13 13.44
C LEU A 18 -3.09 14.61 14.03
N LEU A 19 -4.03 15.04 13.19
CA LEU A 19 -5.36 15.48 13.63
C LEU A 19 -6.27 14.30 14.02
N GLY A 20 -6.00 13.11 13.48
CA GLY A 20 -6.74 11.88 13.81
C GLY A 20 -6.59 11.43 15.26
N MET A 21 -5.49 11.79 15.92
CA MET A 21 -5.08 11.24 17.22
C MET A 21 -5.94 11.65 18.43
N SER A 22 -6.94 12.51 18.26
CA SER A 22 -7.63 13.16 19.39
C SER A 22 -9.15 13.03 19.39
N LEU A 23 -9.75 12.49 18.32
CA LEU A 23 -11.18 12.62 18.08
C LEU A 23 -11.79 11.30 17.58
N PRO A 24 -13.07 11.02 17.85
CA PRO A 24 -13.78 9.90 17.22
C PRO A 24 -13.77 10.01 15.69
N THR A 25 -13.78 8.88 14.98
CA THR A 25 -13.60 8.79 13.51
C THR A 25 -14.52 9.74 12.72
N ALA A 26 -15.78 9.88 13.13
CA ALA A 26 -16.73 10.79 12.49
C ALA A 26 -16.30 12.25 12.61
N VAL A 27 -15.79 12.64 13.79
CA VAL A 27 -15.34 14.01 14.05
C VAL A 27 -14.06 14.31 13.29
N VAL A 28 -13.09 13.37 13.28
CA VAL A 28 -11.86 13.50 12.47
C VAL A 28 -12.19 13.77 11.01
N TYR A 29 -13.08 12.98 10.42
CA TYR A 29 -13.48 13.14 9.03
C TYR A 29 -14.11 14.52 8.77
N ILE A 30 -15.07 14.96 9.60
CA ILE A 30 -15.73 16.25 9.43
C ILE A 30 -14.72 17.39 9.56
N THR A 31 -13.84 17.35 10.55
CA THR A 31 -12.78 18.35 10.77
C THR A 31 -11.83 18.41 9.57
N LEU A 32 -11.40 17.26 9.04
CA LEU A 32 -10.54 17.20 7.86
C LEU A 32 -11.24 17.69 6.60
N ALA A 33 -12.51 17.31 6.38
CA ALA A 33 -13.28 17.72 5.22
C ALA A 33 -13.48 19.24 5.19
N VAL A 34 -13.70 19.88 6.34
CA VAL A 34 -13.89 21.34 6.43
C VAL A 34 -12.56 22.10 6.34
N LEU A 35 -11.49 21.61 6.97
CA LEU A 35 -10.19 22.31 6.99
C LEU A 35 -9.34 22.07 5.74
N VAL A 36 -9.31 20.82 5.26
CA VAL A 36 -8.37 20.36 4.22
C VAL A 36 -9.07 20.11 2.88
N GLY A 37 -10.35 19.74 2.90
CA GLY A 37 -11.16 19.54 1.68
C GLY A 37 -11.09 20.70 0.68
N PRO A 38 -11.25 21.97 1.12
CA PRO A 38 -11.14 23.12 0.21
C PRO A 38 -9.76 23.26 -0.43
N ALA A 39 -8.69 22.94 0.31
CA ALA A 39 -7.32 22.99 -0.21
C ALA A 39 -7.08 21.93 -1.30
N LEU A 40 -7.60 20.71 -1.12
CA LEU A 40 -7.52 19.67 -2.15
C LEU A 40 -8.35 20.01 -3.40
N ALA A 41 -9.53 20.61 -3.22
CA ALA A 41 -10.38 21.05 -4.34
C ALA A 41 -9.72 22.17 -5.16
N GLN A 42 -9.05 23.14 -4.52
CA GLN A 42 -8.32 24.21 -5.21
C GLN A 42 -7.16 23.69 -6.07
N LEU A 43 -6.66 22.48 -5.79
CA LEU A 43 -5.59 21.83 -6.56
C LEU A 43 -6.10 21.02 -7.75
N GLY A 44 -7.42 21.01 -7.98
CA GLY A 44 -8.04 20.26 -9.07
C GLY A 44 -8.18 18.76 -8.78
N ILE A 45 -8.01 18.33 -7.52
CA ILE A 45 -8.36 16.95 -7.13
C ILE A 45 -9.87 16.82 -7.14
N ASP A 46 -10.36 15.72 -7.72
CA ASP A 46 -11.78 15.44 -7.77
C ASP A 46 -12.39 15.44 -6.37
N PRO A 47 -13.54 16.09 -6.14
CA PRO A 47 -14.15 16.15 -4.81
C PRO A 47 -14.37 14.76 -4.20
N LEU A 48 -14.74 13.76 -5.00
CA LEU A 48 -14.91 12.39 -4.49
C LEU A 48 -13.57 11.80 -4.02
N ALA A 49 -12.52 11.95 -4.82
CA ALA A 49 -11.17 11.50 -4.44
C ALA A 49 -10.67 12.21 -3.18
N ALA A 50 -10.93 13.52 -3.03
CA ALA A 50 -10.55 14.27 -1.84
C ALA A 50 -11.24 13.75 -0.57
N HIS A 51 -12.56 13.53 -0.60
CA HIS A 51 -13.27 13.01 0.57
C HIS A 51 -12.85 11.57 0.91
N LEU A 52 -12.64 10.72 -0.11
CA LEU A 52 -12.10 9.38 0.09
C LEU A 52 -10.69 9.41 0.69
N PHE A 53 -9.83 10.31 0.22
CA PHE A 53 -8.47 10.48 0.72
C PHE A 53 -8.47 10.84 2.21
N LEU A 54 -9.27 11.84 2.59
CA LEU A 54 -9.38 12.30 3.98
C LEU A 54 -9.99 11.23 4.89
N PHE A 55 -11.04 10.54 4.43
CA PHE A 55 -11.64 9.43 5.18
C PHE A 55 -10.65 8.29 5.38
N TYR A 56 -9.94 7.89 4.32
CA TYR A 56 -8.98 6.79 4.36
C TYR A 56 -7.82 7.11 5.30
N PHE A 57 -7.21 8.29 5.20
CA PHE A 57 -6.13 8.69 6.10
C PHE A 57 -6.59 8.91 7.55
N GLY A 58 -7.82 9.37 7.75
CA GLY A 58 -8.42 9.43 9.09
C GLY A 58 -8.55 8.05 9.74
N MET A 59 -8.92 7.02 8.96
CA MET A 59 -8.98 5.64 9.47
C MET A 59 -7.59 5.02 9.66
N LEU A 60 -6.60 5.38 8.83
CA LEU A 60 -5.22 4.90 8.97
C LEU A 60 -4.52 5.46 10.21
N SER A 61 -4.95 6.60 10.78
CA SER A 61 -4.38 7.08 12.04
C SER A 61 -4.53 6.04 13.16
N LEU A 62 -5.63 5.28 13.16
CA LEU A 62 -5.96 4.26 14.16
C LEU A 62 -4.99 3.07 14.19
N ILE A 63 -4.16 2.89 13.15
CA ILE A 63 -3.11 1.87 13.08
C ILE A 63 -1.69 2.47 13.12
N THR A 64 -1.57 3.80 13.15
CA THR A 64 -0.28 4.52 13.14
C THR A 64 0.10 4.92 14.57
N PRO A 65 1.27 4.53 15.09
CA PRO A 65 1.74 5.04 16.38
C PRO A 65 1.95 6.57 16.28
N PRO A 66 1.43 7.39 17.22
CA PRO A 66 1.05 7.09 18.61
C PRO A 66 -0.45 6.85 18.90
N ASP A 67 -1.36 6.98 17.91
CA ASP A 67 -2.82 6.88 18.11
C ASP A 67 -3.28 5.42 18.28
N CYS A 68 -3.00 4.55 17.29
CA CYS A 68 -2.91 3.09 17.42
C CYS A 68 -3.98 2.33 18.27
N LEU A 69 -5.19 2.88 18.46
CA LEU A 69 -6.22 2.33 19.36
C LEU A 69 -6.65 0.90 18.98
N ALA A 70 -6.72 0.61 17.68
CA ALA A 70 -7.03 -0.73 17.19
C ALA A 70 -5.91 -1.73 17.56
N THR A 71 -4.65 -1.33 17.41
CA THR A 71 -3.50 -2.16 17.78
C THR A 71 -3.34 -2.32 19.28
N TYR A 72 -3.79 -1.34 20.09
CA TYR A 72 -3.86 -1.46 21.55
C TYR A 72 -4.81 -2.57 21.99
N THR A 73 -6.02 -2.56 21.43
CA THR A 73 -7.03 -3.58 21.71
C THR A 73 -6.55 -4.96 21.26
N ALA A 74 -5.96 -5.06 20.06
CA ALA A 74 -5.39 -6.31 19.56
C ALA A 74 -4.23 -6.82 20.44
N ALA A 75 -3.34 -5.93 20.90
CA ALA A 75 -2.23 -6.29 21.77
C ALA A 75 -2.71 -6.79 23.15
N ALA A 76 -3.77 -6.18 23.70
CA ALA A 76 -4.39 -6.60 24.96
C ALA A 76 -5.01 -8.01 24.85
N ILE A 77 -5.71 -8.31 23.74
CA ILE A 77 -6.30 -9.64 23.49
C ILE A 77 -5.20 -10.69 23.26
N ALA A 78 -4.14 -10.33 22.54
CA ALA A 78 -3.04 -11.23 22.20
C ALA A 78 -1.96 -11.35 23.30
N HIS A 79 -2.13 -10.65 24.43
CA HIS A 79 -1.12 -10.54 25.50
C HIS A 79 0.29 -10.23 24.97
N SER A 80 0.39 -9.33 24.00
CA SER A 80 1.64 -8.95 23.33
C SER A 80 2.03 -7.51 23.66
N ASP A 81 3.29 -7.17 23.39
CA ASP A 81 3.78 -5.80 23.56
C ASP A 81 3.10 -4.85 22.56
N PHE A 82 2.46 -3.81 23.09
CA PHE A 82 1.71 -2.82 22.31
C PHE A 82 2.57 -2.17 21.22
N TRP A 83 3.78 -1.74 21.54
CA TRP A 83 4.65 -1.02 20.61
C TRP A 83 5.11 -1.92 19.46
N LYS A 84 5.48 -3.16 19.77
CA LYS A 84 5.85 -4.16 18.76
C LYS A 84 4.67 -4.49 17.85
N THR A 85 3.48 -4.65 18.42
CA THR A 85 2.25 -4.95 17.66
C THR A 85 1.86 -3.77 16.78
N GLY A 86 1.95 -2.54 17.27
CA GLY A 86 1.70 -1.32 16.51
C GLY A 86 2.67 -1.16 15.32
N TRP A 87 3.97 -1.29 15.56
CA TRP A 87 4.97 -1.18 14.49
C TRP A 87 4.85 -2.30 13.45
N THR A 88 4.54 -3.52 13.89
CA THR A 88 4.31 -4.65 12.99
C THR A 88 3.03 -4.45 12.17
N GLY A 89 1.95 -3.98 12.80
CA GLY A 89 0.69 -3.65 12.14
C GLY A 89 0.88 -2.57 11.08
N MET A 90 1.54 -1.46 11.42
CA MET A 90 1.87 -0.40 10.47
C MET A 90 2.71 -0.93 9.31
N ARG A 91 3.75 -1.74 9.58
CA ARG A 91 4.61 -2.33 8.53
C ARG A 91 3.82 -3.20 7.56
N LEU A 92 2.88 -4.01 8.06
CA LEU A 92 2.01 -4.84 7.22
C LEU A 92 0.95 -4.00 6.50
N GLY A 93 0.53 -2.89 7.11
CA GLY A 93 -0.45 -1.95 6.58
C GLY A 93 0.07 -0.94 5.56
N VAL A 94 1.38 -0.90 5.25
CA VAL A 94 1.99 0.09 4.32
C VAL A 94 1.23 0.20 3.00
N ALA A 95 0.74 -0.93 2.47
CA ALA A 95 -0.07 -0.92 1.24
C ALA A 95 -1.30 -0.03 1.34
N ALA A 96 -1.95 0.01 2.50
CA ALA A 96 -3.11 0.86 2.75
C ALA A 96 -2.73 2.37 2.76
N TYR A 97 -1.51 2.74 3.14
CA TYR A 97 -1.06 4.14 3.05
C TYR A 97 -0.80 4.61 1.62
N VAL A 98 -0.46 3.68 0.72
CA VAL A 98 -0.16 4.02 -0.69
C VAL A 98 -1.44 4.21 -1.49
N VAL A 99 -2.45 3.37 -1.30
CA VAL A 99 -3.71 3.36 -2.08
C VAL A 99 -4.38 4.75 -2.19
N PRO A 100 -4.45 5.59 -1.14
CA PRO A 100 -4.99 6.94 -1.25
C PRO A 100 -4.29 7.86 -2.23
N PHE A 101 -2.97 7.77 -2.33
CA PHE A 101 -2.23 8.55 -3.31
C PHE A 101 -2.56 8.10 -4.73
N VAL A 102 -2.73 6.79 -4.93
CA VAL A 102 -3.04 6.21 -6.25
C VAL A 102 -4.38 6.73 -6.75
N PHE A 103 -5.46 6.63 -5.96
CA PHE A 103 -6.77 7.10 -6.42
C PHE A 103 -6.91 8.63 -6.47
N ALA A 104 -6.13 9.38 -5.65
CA ALA A 104 -6.10 10.84 -5.72
C ALA A 104 -5.45 11.34 -7.03
N LEU A 105 -4.50 10.58 -7.58
CA LEU A 105 -3.81 10.88 -8.83
C LEU A 105 -4.47 10.23 -10.06
N HIS A 106 -5.32 9.21 -9.87
CA HIS A 106 -5.90 8.41 -10.96
C HIS A 106 -7.44 8.38 -10.89
N PRO A 107 -8.13 9.29 -11.61
CA PRO A 107 -9.59 9.35 -11.63
C PRO A 107 -10.28 8.04 -12.09
N ALA A 108 -9.60 7.21 -12.87
CA ALA A 108 -10.10 5.89 -13.27
C ALA A 108 -10.41 4.98 -12.06
N LEU A 109 -9.69 5.11 -10.95
CA LEU A 109 -9.94 4.33 -9.73
C LEU A 109 -11.16 4.79 -8.94
N ILE A 110 -11.61 6.03 -9.15
CA ILE A 110 -12.91 6.52 -8.64
C ILE A 110 -14.03 6.32 -9.66
N LEU A 111 -13.85 5.39 -10.60
CA LEU A 111 -14.81 5.02 -11.65
C LEU A 111 -15.15 6.18 -12.59
N LYS A 112 -14.25 7.16 -12.74
CA LYS A 112 -14.38 8.28 -13.68
C LYS A 112 -13.40 8.09 -14.83
N GLY A 113 -13.92 7.70 -16.00
CA GLY A 113 -13.12 7.49 -17.21
C GLY A 113 -13.79 6.52 -18.16
N GLN A 114 -13.06 6.12 -19.21
CA GLN A 114 -13.53 5.07 -20.12
C GLN A 114 -13.53 3.71 -19.42
N LEU A 115 -14.47 2.83 -19.74
CA LEU A 115 -14.54 1.49 -19.11
C LEU A 115 -13.23 0.70 -19.22
N ALA A 116 -12.53 0.82 -20.35
CA ALA A 116 -11.24 0.16 -20.57
C ALA A 116 -10.15 0.70 -19.62
N GLU A 117 -10.10 2.02 -19.39
CA GLU A 117 -9.19 2.66 -18.43
C GLU A 117 -9.46 2.18 -17.01
N ILE A 118 -10.73 2.14 -16.62
CA ILE A 118 -11.16 1.73 -15.28
C ILE A 118 -10.74 0.28 -15.03
N LEU A 119 -11.04 -0.63 -15.96
CA LEU A 119 -10.66 -2.05 -15.82
C LEU A 119 -9.15 -2.24 -15.77
N PHE A 120 -8.40 -1.51 -16.60
CA PHE A 120 -6.95 -1.56 -16.59
C PHE A 120 -6.37 -1.02 -15.27
N ALA A 121 -6.80 0.16 -14.83
CA ALA A 121 -6.34 0.79 -13.60
C ALA A 121 -6.66 -0.09 -12.37
N LEU A 122 -7.85 -0.69 -12.32
CA LEU A 122 -8.23 -1.63 -11.25
C LEU A 122 -7.36 -2.88 -11.25
N GLY A 123 -7.11 -3.48 -12.42
CA GLY A 123 -6.25 -4.65 -12.58
C GLY A 123 -4.81 -4.36 -12.16
N ALA A 124 -4.21 -3.30 -12.71
CA ALA A 124 -2.84 -2.88 -12.41
C ALA A 124 -2.68 -2.52 -10.92
N SER A 125 -3.62 -1.75 -10.35
CA SER A 125 -3.56 -1.36 -8.94
C SER A 125 -3.77 -2.55 -7.99
N SER A 126 -4.60 -3.52 -8.35
CA SER A 126 -4.78 -4.74 -7.55
C SER A 126 -3.51 -5.58 -7.51
N ILE A 127 -2.86 -5.77 -8.67
CA ILE A 127 -1.59 -6.49 -8.77
C ILE A 127 -0.48 -5.71 -8.05
N GLY A 128 -0.42 -4.40 -8.23
CA GLY A 128 0.55 -3.53 -7.56
C GLY A 128 0.41 -3.58 -6.03
N THR A 129 -0.83 -3.51 -5.52
CA THR A 129 -1.12 -3.65 -4.07
C THR A 129 -0.65 -5.00 -3.55
N PHE A 130 -0.90 -6.07 -4.30
CA PHE A 130 -0.47 -7.43 -3.93
C PHE A 130 1.05 -7.53 -3.86
N LEU A 131 1.78 -7.06 -4.87
CA LEU A 131 3.25 -7.07 -4.88
C LEU A 131 3.84 -6.23 -3.74
N LEU A 132 3.24 -5.06 -3.47
CA LEU A 132 3.63 -4.22 -2.35
C LEU A 132 3.40 -4.92 -1.00
N ALA A 133 2.25 -5.58 -0.83
CA ALA A 133 1.95 -6.36 0.37
C ALA A 133 2.96 -7.51 0.57
N VAL A 134 3.36 -8.19 -0.50
CA VAL A 134 4.39 -9.26 -0.46
C VAL A 134 5.75 -8.70 -0.02
N GLY A 135 6.18 -7.56 -0.56
CA GLY A 135 7.42 -6.89 -0.16
C GLY A 135 7.40 -6.47 1.33
N CYS A 136 6.29 -5.89 1.78
CA CYS A 136 6.09 -5.46 3.18
C CYS A 136 6.01 -6.64 4.15
N ALA A 137 5.27 -7.70 3.82
CA ALA A 137 5.19 -8.92 4.61
C ALA A 137 6.54 -9.67 4.66
N GLY A 138 7.30 -9.63 3.57
CA GLY A 138 8.58 -10.33 3.44
C GLY A 138 8.44 -11.83 3.22
N HIS A 139 7.25 -12.28 2.82
CA HIS A 139 6.95 -13.67 2.57
C HIS A 139 6.02 -13.81 1.36
N LEU A 140 6.27 -14.82 0.52
CA LEU A 140 5.38 -15.21 -0.57
C LEU A 140 5.14 -16.72 -0.54
N PHE A 141 6.16 -17.50 -0.90
CA PHE A 141 6.20 -18.97 -0.76
C PHE A 141 7.30 -19.42 0.22
N ARG A 142 8.28 -18.55 0.46
CA ARG A 142 9.37 -18.66 1.42
C ARG A 142 9.70 -17.27 1.95
N ALA A 143 10.47 -17.19 3.03
CA ALA A 143 11.06 -15.94 3.49
C ALA A 143 11.90 -15.29 2.36
N LEU A 144 11.61 -14.02 2.08
CA LEU A 144 12.29 -13.21 1.06
C LEU A 144 13.47 -12.47 1.68
N ASP A 145 14.57 -12.40 0.94
CA ASP A 145 15.72 -11.59 1.30
C ASP A 145 15.39 -10.08 1.21
N TRP A 146 16.07 -9.25 1.99
CA TRP A 146 15.78 -7.81 2.11
C TRP A 146 15.84 -7.10 0.76
N PHE A 147 16.78 -7.50 -0.11
CA PHE A 147 16.89 -6.96 -1.47
C PHE A 147 15.65 -7.27 -2.33
N LYS A 148 15.16 -8.52 -2.28
CA LYS A 148 13.97 -8.95 -3.04
C LYS A 148 12.71 -8.27 -2.54
N ARG A 149 12.60 -8.03 -1.23
CA ARG A 149 11.50 -7.28 -0.64
C ARG A 149 11.43 -5.87 -1.21
N GLY A 150 12.58 -5.18 -1.25
CA GLY A 150 12.68 -3.86 -1.88
C GLY A 150 12.26 -3.87 -3.35
N LEU A 151 12.65 -4.91 -4.08
CA LEU A 151 12.31 -5.05 -5.49
C LEU A 151 10.81 -5.33 -5.73
N PHE A 152 10.17 -6.14 -4.88
CA PHE A 152 8.71 -6.34 -4.88
C PHE A 152 7.96 -5.04 -4.56
N CYS A 153 8.42 -4.28 -3.56
CA CYS A 153 7.84 -2.97 -3.26
C CYS A 153 7.99 -2.00 -4.43
N LEU A 154 9.15 -1.98 -5.07
CA LEU A 154 9.41 -1.13 -6.23
C LEU A 154 8.52 -1.52 -7.42
N ALA A 155 8.40 -2.82 -7.71
CA ALA A 155 7.52 -3.32 -8.76
C ALA A 155 6.04 -2.97 -8.50
N GLY A 156 5.59 -3.12 -7.24
CA GLY A 156 4.25 -2.73 -6.83
C GLY A 156 3.99 -1.23 -6.98
N LEU A 157 4.92 -0.38 -6.52
CA LEU A 157 4.82 1.07 -6.65
C LEU A 157 4.82 1.54 -8.11
N LEU A 158 5.68 0.95 -8.96
CA LEU A 158 5.72 1.26 -10.39
C LEU A 158 4.39 0.94 -11.09
N LEU A 159 3.77 -0.19 -10.76
CA LEU A 159 2.46 -0.59 -11.27
C LEU A 159 1.28 0.27 -10.76
N MET A 160 1.48 0.99 -9.66
CA MET A 160 0.47 1.84 -9.03
C MET A 160 0.55 3.30 -9.48
N LEU A 161 1.59 3.71 -10.18
CA LEU A 161 1.69 5.09 -10.64
C LEU A 161 0.76 5.34 -11.85
N PRO A 162 0.23 6.57 -12.01
CA PRO A 162 -0.73 6.90 -13.06
C PRO A 162 -0.03 7.08 -14.42
N THR A 163 -0.35 6.24 -15.40
CA THR A 163 0.44 6.15 -16.65
C THR A 163 -0.41 5.98 -17.90
N TRP A 164 -1.57 6.63 -17.99
CA TRP A 164 -2.42 6.44 -19.18
C TRP A 164 -2.01 7.24 -20.43
N GLN A 165 -0.96 8.09 -20.37
CA GLN A 165 -0.45 8.80 -21.57
C GLN A 165 1.09 8.91 -21.57
N GLY A 166 1.76 8.32 -22.58
CA GLY A 166 3.19 8.54 -22.90
C GLY A 166 4.16 7.42 -22.46
N PRO A 167 5.48 7.73 -22.26
CA PRO A 167 6.55 6.76 -21.94
C PRO A 167 6.37 6.00 -20.62
N TRP A 168 5.29 6.28 -19.90
CA TRP A 168 4.93 5.69 -18.62
C TRP A 168 4.19 4.34 -18.74
N LEU A 169 3.60 4.00 -19.90
CA LEU A 169 3.15 2.62 -20.20
C LEU A 169 4.32 1.62 -20.12
N ILE A 170 5.53 2.08 -20.42
CA ILE A 170 6.76 1.29 -20.31
C ILE A 170 7.06 1.01 -18.83
N ALA A 171 6.70 1.92 -17.92
CA ALA A 171 6.88 1.73 -16.47
C ALA A 171 5.91 0.68 -15.92
N ASP A 172 4.65 0.67 -16.36
CA ASP A 172 3.68 -0.38 -16.01
C ASP A 172 4.11 -1.73 -16.57
N ALA A 173 4.50 -1.77 -17.85
CA ALA A 173 5.00 -2.99 -18.48
C ALA A 173 6.28 -3.49 -17.79
N ALA A 174 7.19 -2.59 -17.43
CA ALA A 174 8.40 -2.93 -16.69
C ALA A 174 8.08 -3.43 -15.28
N GLY A 175 7.15 -2.78 -14.56
CA GLY A 175 6.68 -3.19 -13.24
C GLY A 175 6.00 -4.55 -13.25
N LEU A 176 5.14 -4.79 -14.25
CA LEU A 176 4.50 -6.08 -14.47
C LEU A 176 5.52 -7.16 -14.83
N LEU A 177 6.46 -6.89 -15.75
CA LEU A 177 7.51 -7.82 -16.12
C LEU A 177 8.42 -8.14 -14.94
N LEU A 178 8.80 -7.14 -14.13
CA LEU A 178 9.57 -7.34 -12.90
C LEU A 178 8.79 -8.19 -11.89
N GLY A 179 7.51 -7.85 -11.64
CA GLY A 179 6.65 -8.59 -10.72
C GLY A 179 6.48 -10.04 -11.14
N VAL A 180 6.19 -10.29 -12.43
CA VAL A 180 6.02 -11.62 -13.00
C VAL A 180 7.35 -12.39 -13.00
N ALA A 181 8.46 -11.76 -13.37
CA ALA A 181 9.78 -12.41 -13.36
C ALA A 181 10.18 -12.83 -11.95
N LEU A 182 9.96 -11.97 -10.95
CA LEU A 182 10.25 -12.30 -9.55
C LEU A 182 9.31 -13.38 -9.01
N PHE A 183 8.02 -13.30 -9.33
CA PHE A 183 7.04 -14.31 -8.94
C PHE A 183 7.37 -15.67 -9.55
N ALA A 184 7.72 -15.72 -10.84
CA ALA A 184 8.12 -16.93 -11.55
C ALA A 184 9.45 -17.49 -11.01
N PHE A 185 10.43 -16.63 -10.71
CA PHE A 185 11.71 -17.04 -10.13
C PHE A 185 11.53 -17.63 -8.73
N GLU A 186 10.70 -17.04 -7.88
CA GLU A 186 10.38 -17.59 -6.55
C GLU A 186 9.58 -18.88 -6.66
N ARG A 187 8.62 -18.99 -7.59
CA ARG A 187 7.85 -20.22 -7.81
C ARG A 187 8.73 -21.36 -8.34
N TRP A 188 9.66 -21.09 -9.26
CA TRP A 188 10.59 -22.09 -9.78
C TRP A 188 11.54 -22.59 -8.70
N LYS A 189 12.10 -21.68 -7.89
CA LYS A 189 12.99 -22.04 -6.78
C LYS A 189 12.27 -22.75 -5.61
N SER A 190 10.93 -22.60 -5.53
CA SER A 190 10.08 -23.28 -4.55
C SER A 190 9.54 -24.62 -5.04
N SER A 191 9.79 -25.01 -6.30
CA SER A 191 9.31 -26.29 -6.83
C SER A 191 10.07 -27.47 -6.20
N PRO A 192 9.37 -28.54 -5.76
CA PRO A 192 9.95 -29.64 -4.99
C PRO A 192 10.95 -30.52 -5.76
N ILE A 193 11.19 -30.24 -7.04
CA ILE A 193 12.12 -31.00 -7.90
C ILE A 193 13.57 -30.89 -7.41
N LEU A 194 13.93 -29.85 -6.64
CA LEU A 194 15.25 -29.73 -5.99
C LEU A 194 15.27 -30.20 -4.52
N ALA A 195 14.14 -30.61 -3.95
CA ALA A 195 14.08 -31.20 -2.61
C ALA A 195 14.31 -32.73 -2.62
N GLY A 196 14.33 -33.35 -3.80
CA GLY A 196 14.53 -34.79 -3.99
C GLY A 196 15.98 -35.18 -4.31
N GLY A 197 16.95 -34.72 -3.52
CA GLY A 197 18.36 -34.97 -3.78
C GLY A 197 19.21 -35.02 -2.52
N GLY A 198 18.83 -35.85 -1.55
CA GLY A 198 19.66 -36.07 -0.36
C GLY A 198 18.98 -36.85 0.75
N GLU A 199 18.63 -38.12 0.51
CA GLU A 199 18.87 -39.11 1.55
C GLU A 199 20.22 -39.77 1.27
N PRO A 200 21.05 -39.91 2.30
CA PRO A 200 21.35 -41.28 2.69
C PRO A 200 21.17 -41.48 4.19
N SER A 201 20.40 -42.51 4.51
CA SER A 201 20.57 -43.44 5.63
C SER A 201 21.71 -43.13 6.62
N ARG A 202 21.37 -42.92 7.89
CA ARG A 202 22.21 -43.38 9.01
C ARG A 202 21.41 -43.63 10.29
N THR A 203 21.24 -44.93 10.56
CA THR A 203 21.38 -45.66 11.84
C THR A 203 20.41 -45.27 12.96
N ALA A 204 19.43 -46.10 13.35
CA ALA A 204 19.61 -47.39 14.04
C ALA A 204 20.66 -47.34 15.15
N ARG A 205 20.27 -46.78 16.30
CA ARG A 205 20.56 -47.30 17.65
C ARG A 205 19.73 -46.56 18.69
#